data_AF-A0A800JLD4-F1
#
_entry.id   AF-A0A800JLD4-F1
#
_cell.length_a   1.000
_cell.length_b   1.000
_cell.length_c   1.000
_cell.angle_alpha   90.00
_cell.angle_beta   90.00
_cell.angle_gamma   90.00
#
_symmetry.space_group_name_H-M   'P 1'
#
loop_
_entity.id
_entity.type
_entity.pdbx_description
1 polymer ?
#
loop_
_entity_poly.entity_id
_entity_poly.type
_entity_poly.pdbx_seq_one_letter_code
_entity_poly.pdbx_strand_id
1 'polypeptide(L)'
;MNGVLFNKEKTVLIAYPAGKTGTNYTIPDSVTSIGQSAFFQCTSLTSITIPDSVTSIGGNAFLGCSSLISITIGDNVTSIGDWAFNLCTGLTSITIGASVTSIGEMAFWDCTSLTGITFRGNAPTLGGDVFLGVNANAKVFIYEGASGFSPEDGKFAGFSVVVQKKPAPPKIISVVVAGGIIPMSSLTITFASGIGSNYAIERSRDLVNWVTLLIIAGEESSTEFTDNEPINDGGGVFYRIREEQ
;
A
#
# COMPACT_ATOMS: atom_id res chain seq x y z
N MET A 1 13.47 -15.81 12.89
CA MET A 1 14.64 -15.08 12.32
C MET A 1 14.75 -13.76 13.07
N ASN A 2 15.94 -13.32 13.48
CA ASN A 2 16.17 -12.01 14.13
C ASN A 2 15.30 -11.68 15.36
N GLY A 3 14.84 -12.72 16.08
CA GLY A 3 13.95 -12.63 17.23
C GLY A 3 12.45 -12.59 16.92
N VAL A 4 12.05 -12.40 15.66
CA VAL A 4 10.64 -12.39 15.24
C VAL A 4 10.12 -13.82 15.10
N LEU A 5 8.94 -14.06 15.68
CA LEU A 5 8.23 -15.32 15.70
C LEU A 5 7.21 -15.40 14.57
N PHE A 6 7.25 -16.51 13.84
CA PHE A 6 6.32 -16.85 12.77
C PHE A 6 5.76 -18.25 13.00
N ASN A 7 4.68 -18.60 12.29
CA ASN A 7 4.31 -20.01 12.13
C ASN A 7 5.37 -20.78 11.33
N LYS A 8 5.22 -22.10 11.24
CA LYS A 8 6.18 -22.98 10.58
C LYS A 8 6.37 -22.64 9.10
N GLU A 9 5.29 -22.24 8.43
CA GLU A 9 5.25 -21.89 7.01
C GLU A 9 5.75 -20.46 6.73
N LYS A 10 5.98 -19.65 7.78
CA LYS A 10 6.30 -18.21 7.69
C LYS A 10 5.27 -17.37 6.94
N THR A 11 4.02 -17.81 6.97
CA THR A 11 2.86 -17.11 6.43
C THR A 11 2.13 -16.26 7.47
N VAL A 12 2.36 -16.51 8.76
CA VAL A 12 1.77 -15.73 9.85
C VAL A 12 2.87 -15.14 10.70
N LEU A 13 2.89 -13.81 10.82
CA LEU A 13 3.73 -13.13 11.81
C LEU A 13 3.02 -13.17 13.15
N ILE A 14 3.57 -13.94 14.09
CA ILE A 14 2.94 -14.21 15.38
C ILE A 14 3.36 -13.17 16.41
N ALA A 15 4.65 -12.83 16.48
CA ALA A 15 5.14 -11.84 17.42
C ALA A 15 6.46 -11.20 16.97
N TYR A 16 6.51 -9.88 17.06
CA TYR A 16 7.69 -9.04 17.01
C TYR A 16 8.04 -8.63 18.45
N PRO A 17 9.29 -8.84 18.91
CA PRO A 17 9.62 -8.55 20.30
C PRO A 17 9.54 -7.05 20.64
N ALA A 18 8.69 -6.68 21.60
CA ALA A 18 8.51 -5.29 22.04
C ALA A 18 9.81 -4.60 22.49
N GLY A 19 10.74 -5.36 23.10
CA GLY A 19 12.05 -4.86 23.52
C GLY A 19 13.09 -4.71 22.41
N LYS A 20 12.73 -5.01 21.15
CA LYS A 20 13.65 -4.87 20.02
C LYS A 20 13.82 -3.38 19.67
N THR A 21 15.07 -2.92 19.70
CA THR A 21 15.43 -1.50 19.50
C THR A 21 15.46 -1.05 18.04
N GLY A 22 15.15 -1.94 17.10
CA GLY A 22 15.09 -1.60 15.68
C GLY A 22 13.94 -0.62 15.43
N THR A 23 14.22 0.46 14.72
CA THR A 23 13.25 1.52 14.41
C THR A 23 12.43 1.23 13.17
N ASN A 24 12.86 0.28 12.33
CA ASN A 24 12.16 -0.12 11.13
C ASN A 24 12.07 -1.65 11.04
N TYR A 25 11.03 -2.10 10.33
CA TYR A 25 10.84 -3.50 10.01
C TYR A 25 10.10 -3.64 8.68
N THR A 26 10.62 -4.49 7.81
CA THR A 26 9.93 -4.90 6.58
C THR A 26 9.37 -6.30 6.81
N ILE A 27 8.06 -6.46 6.68
CA ILE A 27 7.42 -7.77 6.76
C ILE A 27 7.80 -8.56 5.49
N PRO A 28 8.28 -9.81 5.59
CA PRO A 28 8.60 -10.61 4.42
C PRO A 28 7.38 -10.89 3.55
N ASP A 29 7.55 -10.94 2.23
CA ASP A 29 6.47 -11.21 1.26
C ASP A 29 5.84 -12.61 1.37
N SER A 30 6.43 -13.51 2.17
CA SER A 30 5.80 -14.79 2.48
C SER A 30 4.63 -14.65 3.46
N VAL A 31 4.52 -13.54 4.18
CA VAL A 31 3.53 -13.33 5.23
C VAL A 31 2.19 -12.95 4.62
N THR A 32 1.17 -13.76 4.91
CA THR A 32 -0.20 -13.52 4.48
C THR A 32 -1.08 -12.93 5.59
N SER A 33 -0.67 -13.03 6.86
CA SER A 33 -1.45 -12.52 7.98
C SER A 33 -0.57 -12.02 9.13
N ILE A 34 -1.00 -10.92 9.75
CA ILE A 34 -0.41 -10.41 11.00
C ILE A 34 -1.31 -10.88 12.15
N GLY A 35 -0.74 -11.64 13.09
CA GLY A 35 -1.47 -12.22 14.21
C GLY A 35 -1.98 -11.18 15.22
N GLN A 36 -2.89 -11.63 16.08
CA GLN A 36 -3.34 -10.85 17.22
C GLN A 36 -2.15 -10.43 18.09
N SER A 37 -2.11 -9.15 18.47
CA SER A 37 -1.04 -8.57 19.31
C SER A 37 0.39 -8.73 18.78
N ALA A 38 0.57 -8.98 17.47
CA ALA A 38 1.87 -9.36 16.94
C ALA A 38 2.97 -8.29 17.13
N PHE A 39 2.63 -7.01 17.18
CA PHE A 39 3.52 -5.89 17.46
C PHE A 39 3.09 -5.12 18.71
N PHE A 40 2.37 -5.76 19.65
CA PHE A 40 1.90 -5.11 20.87
C PHE A 40 3.03 -4.39 21.63
N GLN A 41 2.85 -3.10 21.90
CA GLN A 41 3.78 -2.22 22.61
C GLN A 41 5.20 -2.17 22.02
N CYS A 42 5.34 -2.24 20.69
CA CYS A 42 6.63 -2.03 20.03
C CYS A 42 7.02 -0.54 20.01
N THR A 43 7.33 0.04 21.18
CA THR A 43 7.55 1.48 21.38
C THR A 43 8.84 2.01 20.75
N SER A 44 9.70 1.17 20.19
CA SER A 44 10.88 1.61 19.41
C SER A 44 10.62 1.66 17.91
N LEU A 45 9.56 1.01 17.41
CA LEU A 45 9.28 0.92 15.98
C LEU A 45 8.70 2.26 15.48
N THR A 46 9.40 2.92 14.55
CA THR A 46 9.00 4.20 13.97
C THR A 46 8.36 4.07 12.60
N SER A 47 8.69 3.02 11.86
CA SER A 47 8.10 2.72 10.55
C SER A 47 7.95 1.23 10.31
N ILE A 48 6.87 0.87 9.62
CA ILE A 48 6.63 -0.49 9.13
C ILE A 48 5.84 -0.42 7.81
N THR A 49 6.22 -1.27 6.86
CA THR A 49 5.46 -1.48 5.63
C THR A 49 4.77 -2.83 5.71
N ILE A 50 3.45 -2.85 5.50
CA ILE A 50 2.67 -4.07 5.38
C ILE A 50 2.53 -4.37 3.88
N PRO A 51 3.17 -5.42 3.35
CA PRO A 51 3.18 -5.71 1.91
C PRO A 51 1.83 -6.27 1.43
N ASP A 52 1.64 -6.28 0.11
CA ASP A 52 0.45 -6.80 -0.56
C ASP A 52 0.26 -8.31 -0.43
N SER A 53 1.26 -9.04 0.06
CA SER A 53 1.08 -10.44 0.43
C SER A 53 0.13 -10.61 1.62
N VAL A 54 0.01 -9.60 2.49
CA VAL A 54 -0.84 -9.63 3.69
C VAL A 54 -2.30 -9.40 3.32
N THR A 55 -3.18 -10.26 3.83
CA THR A 55 -4.64 -10.20 3.59
C THR A 55 -5.44 -9.83 4.84
N SER A 56 -4.84 -9.91 6.03
CA SER A 56 -5.52 -9.61 7.30
C SER A 56 -4.58 -9.12 8.41
N ILE A 57 -5.05 -8.15 9.19
CA ILE A 57 -4.38 -7.64 10.40
C ILE A 57 -5.24 -7.98 11.63
N GLY A 58 -4.69 -8.75 12.56
CA GLY A 58 -5.38 -9.19 13.77
C GLY A 58 -5.68 -8.06 14.77
N GLY A 59 -6.56 -8.36 15.74
CA GLY A 59 -6.87 -7.43 16.83
C GLY A 59 -5.64 -7.09 17.67
N ASN A 60 -5.58 -5.86 18.18
CA ASN A 60 -4.46 -5.32 18.97
C ASN A 60 -3.09 -5.41 18.29
N ALA A 61 -3.00 -5.70 16.98
CA ALA A 61 -1.76 -6.07 16.30
C ALA A 61 -0.64 -5.05 16.52
N PHE A 62 -0.93 -3.76 16.56
CA PHE A 62 0.02 -2.67 16.78
C PHE A 62 -0.37 -1.81 18.00
N LEU A 63 -1.18 -2.32 18.92
CA LEU A 63 -1.64 -1.55 20.07
C LEU A 63 -0.45 -1.01 20.87
N GLY A 64 -0.44 0.30 21.11
CA GLY A 64 0.59 0.97 21.91
C GLY A 64 1.94 1.09 21.22
N CYS A 65 2.03 0.96 19.89
CA CYS A 65 3.21 1.33 19.12
C CYS A 65 3.38 2.87 19.08
N SER A 66 3.65 3.47 20.24
CA SER A 66 3.58 4.92 20.45
C SER A 66 4.61 5.75 19.67
N SER A 67 5.68 5.12 19.17
CA SER A 67 6.70 5.78 18.32
C SER A 67 6.45 5.60 16.83
N LEU A 68 5.45 4.82 16.41
CA LEU A 68 5.15 4.59 14.99
C LEU A 68 4.66 5.88 14.37
N ILE A 69 5.37 6.41 13.37
CA ILE A 69 5.11 7.75 12.78
C ILE A 69 4.17 7.66 11.59
N SER A 70 4.39 6.66 10.74
CA SER A 70 3.60 6.40 9.54
C SER A 70 3.52 4.91 9.25
N ILE A 71 2.44 4.51 8.59
CA ILE A 71 2.25 3.14 8.13
C ILE A 71 1.54 3.11 6.78
N THR A 72 2.01 2.22 5.92
CA THR A 72 1.36 1.87 4.65
C THR A 72 0.83 0.45 4.75
N ILE A 73 -0.48 0.31 4.57
CA ILE A 73 -1.18 -0.98 4.52
C ILE A 73 -1.32 -1.40 3.05
N GLY A 74 -0.80 -2.58 2.72
CA GLY A 74 -0.86 -3.17 1.38
C GLY A 74 -2.29 -3.31 0.84
N ASP A 75 -2.40 -3.29 -0.48
CA ASP A 75 -3.67 -3.16 -1.20
C ASP A 75 -4.55 -4.41 -1.13
N ASN A 76 -3.99 -5.57 -0.75
CA ASN A 76 -4.72 -6.84 -0.59
C ASN A 76 -5.22 -7.10 0.84
N VAL A 77 -4.93 -6.22 1.80
CA VAL A 77 -5.48 -6.35 3.15
C VAL A 77 -6.99 -6.12 3.09
N THR A 78 -7.77 -7.09 3.54
CA THR A 78 -9.24 -7.03 3.49
C THR A 78 -9.86 -6.59 4.81
N SER A 79 -9.16 -6.80 5.93
CA SER A 79 -9.65 -6.54 7.28
C SER A 79 -8.56 -6.04 8.23
N ILE A 80 -8.94 -5.06 9.06
CA ILE A 80 -8.15 -4.53 10.18
C ILE A 80 -8.93 -4.82 11.47
N GLY A 81 -8.36 -5.61 12.38
CA GLY A 81 -9.04 -6.06 13.59
C GLY A 81 -9.26 -4.97 14.64
N ASP A 82 -10.04 -5.33 15.67
CA ASP A 82 -10.37 -4.43 16.78
C ASP A 82 -9.11 -3.99 17.53
N TRP A 83 -9.07 -2.72 17.95
CA TRP A 83 -7.92 -2.08 18.62
C TRP A 83 -6.57 -2.20 17.88
N ALA A 84 -6.56 -2.51 16.58
CA ALA A 84 -5.33 -2.85 15.85
C ALA A 84 -4.22 -1.80 15.97
N PHE A 85 -4.54 -0.51 15.94
CA PHE A 85 -3.60 0.62 16.07
C PHE A 85 -3.94 1.53 17.26
N ASN A 86 -4.67 1.00 18.23
CA ASN A 86 -5.07 1.71 19.44
C ASN A 86 -3.84 2.26 20.19
N LEU A 87 -3.91 3.51 20.68
CA LEU A 87 -2.81 4.16 21.40
C LEU A 87 -1.49 4.31 20.60
N CYS A 88 -1.54 4.28 19.26
CA CYS A 88 -0.43 4.68 18.41
C CYS A 88 -0.28 6.22 18.39
N THR A 89 0.04 6.81 19.55
CA THR A 89 0.03 8.27 19.76
C THR A 89 1.04 9.04 18.91
N GLY A 90 2.06 8.38 18.35
CA GLY A 90 3.02 8.97 17.42
C GLY A 90 2.59 8.94 15.96
N LEU A 91 1.50 8.22 15.62
CA LEU A 91 1.08 8.02 14.24
C LEU A 91 0.52 9.32 13.70
N THR A 92 1.20 9.89 12.71
CA THR A 92 0.85 11.17 12.08
C THR A 92 0.06 10.98 10.79
N SER A 93 0.36 9.91 10.06
CA SER A 93 -0.32 9.56 8.81
C SER A 93 -0.46 8.05 8.62
N ILE A 94 -1.50 7.65 7.92
CA ILE A 94 -1.73 6.26 7.51
C ILE A 94 -2.27 6.19 6.09
N THR A 95 -1.80 5.20 5.34
CA THR A 95 -2.38 4.79 4.06
C THR A 95 -3.07 3.44 4.20
N ILE A 96 -4.37 3.41 3.94
CA ILE A 96 -5.23 2.23 3.96
C ILE A 96 -5.36 1.68 2.53
N GLY A 97 -5.00 0.41 2.36
CA GLY A 97 -4.99 -0.29 1.08
C GLY A 97 -6.37 -0.39 0.42
N ALA A 98 -6.37 -0.60 -0.90
CA ALA A 98 -7.58 -0.52 -1.73
C ALA A 98 -8.65 -1.57 -1.40
N SER A 99 -8.25 -2.77 -0.94
CA SER A 99 -9.18 -3.87 -0.66
C SER A 99 -9.72 -3.90 0.78
N VAL A 100 -9.40 -2.91 1.62
CA VAL A 100 -9.87 -2.90 3.01
C VAL A 100 -11.39 -2.66 3.03
N THR A 101 -12.15 -3.67 3.47
CA THR A 101 -13.62 -3.63 3.53
C THR A 101 -14.15 -3.43 4.95
N SER A 102 -13.35 -3.74 5.97
CA SER A 102 -13.74 -3.61 7.38
C SER A 102 -12.60 -3.15 8.27
N ILE A 103 -12.91 -2.20 9.16
CA ILE A 103 -12.04 -1.73 10.24
C ILE A 103 -12.76 -1.93 11.58
N GLY A 104 -12.15 -2.70 12.47
CA GLY A 104 -12.71 -3.11 13.76
C GLY A 104 -12.89 -1.98 14.77
N GLU A 105 -13.57 -2.30 15.87
CA GLU A 105 -13.86 -1.38 16.97
C GLU A 105 -12.57 -0.75 17.52
N MET A 106 -12.60 0.56 17.75
CA MET A 106 -11.50 1.34 18.36
C MET A 106 -10.13 1.14 17.69
N ALA A 107 -10.10 0.73 16.41
CA ALA A 107 -8.86 0.38 15.72
C ALA A 107 -7.84 1.52 15.70
N PHE A 108 -8.27 2.79 15.67
CA PHE A 108 -7.40 3.98 15.74
C PHE A 108 -7.73 4.88 16.94
N TRP A 109 -8.31 4.30 18.00
CA TRP A 109 -8.65 5.07 19.19
C TRP A 109 -7.40 5.61 19.88
N ASP A 110 -7.46 6.88 20.29
CA ASP A 110 -6.37 7.65 20.87
C ASP A 110 -5.08 7.72 20.01
N CYS A 111 -5.22 7.63 18.68
CA CYS A 111 -4.19 8.07 17.74
C CYS A 111 -4.15 9.60 17.66
N THR A 112 -3.76 10.24 18.77
CA THR A 112 -3.90 11.69 18.99
C THR A 112 -3.09 12.58 18.03
N SER A 113 -1.99 12.07 17.46
CA SER A 113 -1.17 12.78 16.46
C SER A 113 -1.64 12.58 15.02
N LEU A 114 -2.65 11.72 14.79
CA LEU A 114 -3.06 11.35 13.44
C LEU A 114 -3.78 12.52 12.78
N THR A 115 -3.20 13.02 11.68
CA THR A 115 -3.70 14.19 10.95
C THR A 115 -4.01 13.89 9.49
N GLY A 116 -3.54 12.77 8.94
CA GLY A 116 -3.80 12.37 7.56
C GLY A 116 -4.15 10.88 7.44
N ILE A 117 -5.30 10.59 6.85
CA ILE A 117 -5.76 9.22 6.60
C ILE A 117 -6.05 9.12 5.11
N THR A 118 -5.24 8.35 4.38
CA THR A 118 -5.46 8.11 2.95
C THR A 118 -6.16 6.78 2.77
N PHE A 119 -7.26 6.77 2.01
CA PHE A 119 -7.89 5.53 1.54
C PHE A 119 -7.65 5.37 0.05
N ARG A 120 -7.09 4.22 -0.34
CA ARG A 120 -6.89 3.87 -1.75
C ARG A 120 -8.12 3.25 -2.41
N GLY A 121 -9.08 2.78 -1.62
CA GLY A 121 -10.33 2.18 -2.05
C GLY A 121 -11.57 2.95 -1.61
N ASN A 122 -12.71 2.26 -1.66
CA ASN A 122 -13.98 2.77 -1.12
C ASN A 122 -13.96 2.78 0.41
N ALA A 123 -14.91 3.50 1.01
CA ALA A 123 -15.04 3.55 2.46
C ALA A 123 -15.33 2.15 3.04
N PRO A 124 -14.54 1.69 4.03
CA PRO A 124 -14.81 0.44 4.71
C PRO A 124 -16.02 0.56 5.65
N THR A 125 -16.52 -0.59 6.09
CA THR A 125 -17.37 -0.65 7.28
C THR A 125 -16.52 -0.38 8.51
N LEU A 126 -17.01 0.50 9.40
CA LEU A 126 -16.33 0.88 10.63
C LEU A 126 -17.03 0.23 11.83
N GLY A 127 -16.25 -0.30 12.77
CA GLY A 127 -16.72 -0.67 14.11
C GLY A 127 -17.04 0.56 14.98
N GLY A 128 -17.32 0.33 16.27
CA GLY A 128 -17.53 1.41 17.23
C GLY A 128 -16.27 2.26 17.42
N ASP A 129 -16.42 3.58 17.52
CA ASP A 129 -15.38 4.51 17.98
C ASP A 129 -14.01 4.40 17.28
N VAL A 130 -13.97 3.98 16.01
CA VAL A 130 -12.72 3.72 15.26
C VAL A 130 -11.72 4.86 15.36
N PHE A 131 -12.19 6.10 15.21
CA PHE A 131 -11.35 7.31 15.20
C PHE A 131 -11.59 8.22 16.40
N LEU A 132 -12.20 7.73 17.48
CA LEU A 132 -12.38 8.53 18.69
C LEU A 132 -11.00 8.84 19.31
N GLY A 133 -10.74 10.11 19.64
CA GLY A 133 -9.43 10.58 20.10
C GLY A 133 -8.43 10.94 18.99
N VAL A 134 -8.78 10.73 17.72
CA VAL A 134 -8.02 11.28 16.58
C VAL A 134 -8.16 12.80 16.53
N ASN A 135 -7.14 13.48 16.00
CA ASN A 135 -7.16 14.94 15.85
C ASN A 135 -8.41 15.40 15.08
N ALA A 136 -9.18 16.32 15.66
CA ALA A 136 -10.41 16.84 15.06
C ALA A 136 -10.18 17.56 13.71
N ASN A 137 -8.94 17.99 13.42
CA ASN A 137 -8.57 18.61 12.15
C ASN A 137 -7.94 17.62 11.16
N ALA A 138 -7.96 16.32 11.46
CA ALA A 138 -7.42 15.35 10.52
C ALA A 138 -8.17 15.38 9.19
N LYS A 139 -7.44 15.06 8.13
CA LYS A 139 -7.95 15.04 6.77
C LYS A 139 -8.04 13.60 6.30
N VAL A 140 -9.14 13.29 5.63
CA VAL A 140 -9.33 12.04 4.91
C VAL A 140 -9.03 12.32 3.44
N PHE A 141 -8.00 11.67 2.89
CA PHE A 141 -7.62 11.78 1.49
C PHE A 141 -8.16 10.58 0.73
N ILE A 142 -8.85 10.83 -0.38
CA ILE A 142 -9.42 9.80 -1.25
C ILE A 142 -9.12 10.12 -2.70
N TYR A 143 -9.10 9.09 -3.56
CA TYR A 143 -8.98 9.29 -5.00
C TYR A 143 -10.34 9.48 -5.68
N GLU A 144 -10.34 10.21 -6.80
CA GLU A 144 -11.53 10.37 -7.65
C GLU A 144 -12.18 9.01 -7.96
N GLY A 145 -13.50 8.92 -7.75
CA GLY A 145 -14.28 7.68 -7.94
C GLY A 145 -14.54 6.88 -6.66
N ALA A 146 -13.84 7.16 -5.55
CA ALA A 146 -14.11 6.53 -4.27
C ALA A 146 -15.50 6.91 -3.71
N SER A 147 -16.18 5.94 -3.09
CA SER A 147 -17.55 6.06 -2.57
C SER A 147 -17.64 5.77 -1.07
N GLY A 148 -18.72 6.22 -0.42
CA GLY A 148 -19.00 5.99 1.01
C GLY A 148 -18.27 6.92 2.00
N PHE A 149 -17.67 8.00 1.51
CA PHE A 149 -17.03 9.06 2.30
C PHE A 149 -17.91 10.30 2.45
N SER A 150 -19.24 10.17 2.26
CA SER A 150 -20.13 11.32 2.41
C SER A 150 -20.17 11.74 3.88
N PRO A 151 -20.11 13.04 4.21
CA PRO A 151 -20.34 13.53 5.57
C PRO A 151 -21.69 13.06 6.14
N GLU A 152 -22.67 12.79 5.27
CA GLU A 152 -24.01 12.33 5.63
C GLU A 152 -24.02 10.88 6.16
N ASP A 153 -23.03 10.06 5.79
CA ASP A 153 -22.91 8.67 6.25
C ASP A 153 -22.52 8.58 7.74
N GLY A 154 -22.16 9.71 8.38
CA GLY A 154 -21.81 9.82 9.80
C GLY A 154 -20.47 9.19 10.19
N LYS A 155 -20.00 8.19 9.44
CA LYS A 155 -18.77 7.41 9.67
C LYS A 155 -17.49 8.25 9.70
N PHE A 156 -17.46 9.30 8.89
CA PHE A 156 -16.34 10.24 8.78
C PHE A 156 -16.74 11.66 9.18
N ALA A 157 -17.84 11.80 9.94
CA ALA A 157 -18.27 13.10 10.43
C ALA A 157 -17.16 13.75 11.26
N GLY A 158 -16.90 15.03 11.00
CA GLY A 158 -15.83 15.79 11.65
C GLY A 158 -14.51 15.83 10.87
N PHE A 159 -14.28 14.92 9.92
CA PHE A 159 -13.10 15.01 9.05
C PHE A 159 -13.36 15.86 7.82
N SER A 160 -12.33 16.59 7.39
CA SER A 160 -12.32 17.20 6.07
C SER A 160 -11.91 16.17 5.03
N VAL A 161 -12.81 15.81 4.11
CA VAL A 161 -12.51 14.90 3.01
C VAL A 161 -11.91 15.68 1.84
N VAL A 162 -10.72 15.25 1.40
CA VAL A 162 -9.97 15.85 0.29
C VAL A 162 -9.92 14.84 -0.85
N VAL A 163 -10.60 15.16 -1.95
CA VAL A 163 -10.52 14.37 -3.18
C VAL A 163 -9.26 14.74 -3.94
N GLN A 164 -8.45 13.74 -4.25
CA GLN A 164 -7.22 13.86 -5.00
C GLN A 164 -7.38 13.22 -6.36
N LYS A 165 -6.70 13.79 -7.35
CA LYS A 165 -6.47 13.08 -8.60
C LYS A 165 -5.62 11.86 -8.30
N LYS A 166 -6.03 10.74 -8.87
CA LYS A 166 -5.16 9.56 -8.92
C LYS A 166 -3.86 9.95 -9.63
N PRO A 167 -2.68 9.57 -9.12
CA PRO A 167 -1.41 9.78 -9.83
C PRO A 167 -1.54 9.35 -11.29
N ALA A 168 -1.08 10.13 -12.27
CA ALA A 168 -1.12 9.65 -13.64
C ALA A 168 -0.22 8.40 -13.76
N PRO A 169 -0.62 7.35 -14.50
CA PRO A 169 0.29 6.24 -14.76
C PRO A 169 1.60 6.76 -15.36
N PRO A 170 2.73 6.08 -15.11
CA PRO A 170 3.95 6.35 -15.86
C PRO A 170 3.64 6.16 -17.35
N LYS A 171 3.87 7.20 -18.16
CA LYS A 171 3.71 7.10 -19.62
C LYS A 171 5.04 6.79 -20.27
N ILE A 172 5.09 5.78 -21.13
CA ILE A 172 6.23 5.62 -22.04
C ILE A 172 6.21 6.84 -22.99
N ILE A 173 7.33 7.53 -23.14
CA ILE A 173 7.47 8.64 -24.10
C ILE A 173 8.22 8.17 -25.34
N SER A 174 9.23 7.31 -25.19
CA SER A 174 9.98 6.79 -26.32
C SER A 174 10.53 5.40 -26.07
N VAL A 175 10.64 4.63 -27.15
CA VAL A 175 11.33 3.36 -27.20
C VAL A 175 12.39 3.47 -28.29
N VAL A 176 13.65 3.22 -27.94
CA VAL A 176 14.77 3.21 -28.90
C VAL A 176 15.41 1.84 -28.89
N VAL A 177 15.36 1.18 -30.06
CA VAL A 177 16.06 -0.08 -30.31
C VAL A 177 17.34 0.25 -31.06
N ALA A 178 18.49 0.17 -30.40
CA ALA A 178 19.79 0.42 -31.04
C ALA A 178 20.44 -0.90 -31.50
N GLY A 179 20.83 -0.94 -32.78
CA GLY A 179 21.62 -2.03 -33.37
C GLY A 179 21.04 -2.56 -34.68
N GLY A 180 21.55 -2.05 -35.81
CA GLY A 180 21.18 -2.51 -37.16
C GLY A 180 21.85 -3.83 -37.59
N ILE A 181 22.63 -4.48 -36.73
CA ILE A 181 23.31 -5.75 -37.00
C ILE A 181 23.33 -6.57 -35.71
N ILE A 182 22.95 -7.84 -35.79
CA ILE A 182 22.78 -8.81 -34.69
C ILE A 182 24.07 -8.93 -33.87
N PRO A 183 24.01 -8.95 -32.52
CA PRO A 183 22.82 -8.96 -31.67
C PRO A 183 22.32 -7.57 -31.28
N MET A 184 21.00 -7.40 -31.13
CA MET A 184 20.37 -6.19 -30.56
C MET A 184 21.06 -5.84 -29.23
N SER A 185 21.79 -4.71 -29.19
CA SER A 185 22.68 -4.43 -28.05
C SER A 185 22.03 -3.63 -26.93
N SER A 186 20.93 -2.93 -27.17
CA SER A 186 20.21 -2.22 -26.10
C SER A 186 18.79 -1.80 -26.47
N LEU A 187 17.85 -2.01 -25.54
CA LEU A 187 16.51 -1.43 -25.53
C LEU A 187 16.51 -0.28 -24.51
N THR A 188 16.26 0.95 -24.98
CA THR A 188 16.10 2.11 -24.10
C THR A 188 14.64 2.51 -24.09
N ILE A 189 14.03 2.57 -22.90
CA ILE A 189 12.65 3.03 -22.71
C ILE A 189 12.72 4.29 -21.86
N THR A 190 12.14 5.38 -22.38
CA THR A 190 12.06 6.67 -21.69
C THR A 190 10.66 6.88 -21.17
N PHE A 191 10.53 7.32 -19.93
CA PHE A 191 9.25 7.58 -19.28
C PHE A 191 9.05 9.08 -19.03
N ALA A 192 7.79 9.51 -18.96
CA ALA A 192 7.41 10.89 -18.68
C ALA A 192 7.78 11.36 -17.27
N SER A 193 7.88 10.42 -16.36
CA SER A 193 8.29 10.59 -14.97
C SER A 193 9.11 9.36 -14.56
N GLY A 194 9.73 9.39 -13.38
CA GLY A 194 10.26 8.16 -12.79
C GLY A 194 9.17 7.07 -12.76
N ILE A 195 9.54 5.85 -13.11
CA ILE A 195 8.70 4.68 -12.87
C ILE A 195 8.77 4.36 -11.40
N GLY A 196 7.62 4.27 -10.74
CA GLY A 196 7.53 3.72 -9.39
C GLY A 196 7.87 2.23 -9.39
N SER A 197 7.57 1.57 -8.28
CA SER A 197 7.66 0.12 -8.15
C SER A 197 6.42 -0.62 -8.67
N ASN A 198 6.57 -1.93 -8.91
CA ASN A 198 5.50 -2.87 -9.30
C ASN A 198 4.92 -2.66 -10.71
N TYR A 199 5.81 -2.34 -11.66
CA TYR A 199 5.46 -2.27 -13.07
C TYR A 199 6.17 -3.36 -13.89
N ALA A 200 5.42 -4.02 -14.75
CA ALA A 200 5.92 -4.84 -15.83
C ALA A 200 5.95 -4.04 -17.13
N ILE A 201 7.09 -4.11 -17.82
CA ILE A 201 7.17 -3.68 -19.21
C ILE A 201 6.83 -4.89 -20.07
N GLU A 202 5.85 -4.75 -20.93
CA GLU A 202 5.42 -5.80 -21.84
C GLU A 202 5.62 -5.37 -23.28
N ARG A 203 5.83 -6.35 -24.16
CA ARG A 203 5.80 -6.14 -25.60
C ARG A 203 4.78 -7.03 -26.30
N SER A 204 4.29 -6.57 -27.43
CA SER A 204 3.41 -7.32 -28.33
C SER A 204 3.71 -6.99 -29.79
N ARG A 205 3.38 -7.90 -30.70
CA ARG A 205 3.42 -7.66 -32.16
C ARG A 205 2.03 -7.47 -32.77
N ASP A 206 0.98 -7.80 -32.02
CA ASP A 206 -0.40 -7.86 -32.51
C ASP A 206 -1.38 -7.12 -31.60
N LEU A 207 -0.88 -6.45 -30.55
CA LEU A 207 -1.66 -5.75 -29.52
C LEU A 207 -2.55 -6.67 -28.65
N VAL A 208 -2.48 -7.98 -28.86
CA VAL A 208 -3.32 -8.98 -28.19
C VAL A 208 -2.48 -9.87 -27.28
N ASN A 209 -1.38 -10.42 -27.80
CA ASN A 209 -0.48 -11.32 -27.09
C ASN A 209 0.70 -10.53 -26.53
N TRP A 210 0.74 -10.41 -25.21
CA TRP A 210 1.75 -9.64 -24.48
C TRP A 210 2.77 -10.54 -23.80
N VAL A 211 4.03 -10.14 -23.87
CA VAL A 211 5.17 -10.83 -23.22
C VAL A 211 5.88 -9.86 -22.30
N THR A 212 6.00 -10.22 -21.02
CA THR A 212 6.77 -9.47 -20.03
C THR A 212 8.26 -9.48 -20.36
N LEU A 213 8.85 -8.30 -20.49
CA LEU A 213 10.27 -8.08 -20.76
C LEU A 213 11.06 -7.83 -19.48
N LEU A 214 10.48 -7.06 -18.57
CA LEU A 214 11.11 -6.62 -17.34
C LEU A 214 10.03 -6.44 -16.28
N ILE A 215 10.33 -6.87 -15.05
CA ILE A 215 9.57 -6.53 -13.86
C ILE A 215 10.44 -5.56 -13.05
N ILE A 216 9.91 -4.36 -12.81
CA ILE A 216 10.53 -3.35 -11.95
C ILE A 216 9.91 -3.54 -10.57
N ALA A 217 10.59 -4.31 -9.73
CA ALA A 217 10.17 -4.53 -8.34
C ALA A 217 10.65 -3.36 -7.45
N GLY A 218 9.80 -2.90 -6.55
CA GLY A 218 10.20 -2.08 -5.40
C GLY A 218 9.10 -1.99 -4.35
N GLU A 219 9.41 -1.36 -3.22
CA GLU A 219 8.69 -1.52 -1.95
C GLU A 219 7.36 -0.75 -1.80
N GLU A 220 6.77 -0.18 -2.86
CA GLU A 220 5.44 0.45 -2.77
C GLU A 220 4.57 0.11 -3.98
N SER A 221 3.46 -0.58 -3.75
CA SER A 221 2.35 -0.69 -4.69
C SER A 221 1.43 0.50 -4.55
N SER A 222 0.75 0.87 -5.62
CA SER A 222 -0.55 1.51 -5.60
C SER A 222 -1.38 0.76 -6.62
N THR A 223 -2.53 0.21 -6.27
CA THR A 223 -3.36 -0.50 -7.25
C THR A 223 -4.27 0.45 -8.04
N GLU A 224 -4.38 0.10 -9.33
CA GLU A 224 -5.23 0.58 -10.42
C GLU A 224 -4.62 1.70 -11.28
N PHE A 225 -3.71 1.31 -12.19
CA PHE A 225 -3.47 2.07 -13.41
C PHE A 225 -3.26 1.21 -14.65
N THR A 226 -4.12 1.41 -15.64
CA THR A 226 -3.89 0.99 -17.01
C THR A 226 -3.39 2.18 -17.82
N ASP A 227 -2.08 2.29 -18.06
CA ASP A 227 -1.63 2.95 -19.31
C ASP A 227 -1.68 1.89 -20.43
N ASN A 228 -2.87 1.77 -21.01
CA ASN A 228 -3.16 0.84 -22.08
C ASN A 228 -2.79 1.41 -23.46
N GLU A 229 -2.14 2.57 -23.58
CA GLU A 229 -1.74 3.14 -24.87
C GLU A 229 -0.34 2.64 -25.28
N PRO A 230 -0.23 1.61 -26.14
CA PRO A 230 1.06 1.03 -26.43
C PRO A 230 1.83 1.89 -27.44
N ILE A 231 3.14 2.00 -27.24
CA ILE A 231 4.01 2.72 -28.16
C ILE A 231 4.67 1.76 -29.15
N ASN A 232 4.63 2.10 -30.42
CA ASN A 232 5.32 1.39 -31.49
C ASN A 232 6.78 1.85 -31.58
N ASP A 233 7.73 0.93 -31.69
CA ASP A 233 9.15 1.23 -31.87
C ASP A 233 9.53 1.66 -33.31
N GLY A 234 8.56 1.75 -34.21
CA GLY A 234 8.75 1.98 -35.64
C GLY A 234 9.07 0.71 -36.43
N GLY A 235 9.26 -0.43 -35.76
CA GLY A 235 9.57 -1.75 -36.32
C GLY A 235 8.41 -2.75 -36.23
N GLY A 236 7.22 -2.30 -35.82
CA GLY A 236 6.04 -3.17 -35.69
C GLY A 236 5.98 -3.95 -34.37
N VAL A 237 6.78 -3.55 -33.37
CA VAL A 237 6.66 -4.05 -32.00
C VAL A 237 6.09 -2.94 -31.14
N PHE A 238 5.09 -3.29 -30.33
CA PHE A 238 4.42 -2.41 -29.39
C PHE A 238 4.88 -2.69 -27.98
N TYR A 239 5.01 -1.64 -27.17
CA TYR A 239 5.42 -1.71 -25.77
C TYR A 239 4.38 -1.02 -24.91
N ARG A 240 4.06 -1.62 -23.75
CA ARG A 240 3.17 -1.02 -22.75
C ARG A 240 3.73 -1.23 -21.35
N ILE A 241 3.17 -0.49 -20.41
CA ILE A 241 3.37 -0.72 -18.98
C ILE A 241 2.12 -1.41 -18.45
N ARG A 242 2.31 -2.46 -17.68
CA ARG A 242 1.27 -3.12 -16.89
C ARG A 242 1.65 -3.03 -15.43
N GLU A 243 0.70 -2.67 -14.57
CA GLU A 243 0.87 -2.79 -13.13
C GLU A 243 0.80 -4.27 -12.70
N GLU A 244 1.73 -4.73 -11.88
CA GLU A 244 1.68 -6.06 -11.27
C GLU A 244 0.70 -6.04 -10.09
N GLN A 245 -0.23 -7.01 -10.05
CA GLN A 245 -1.24 -7.19 -8.99
C GLN A 245 -0.69 -7.98 -7.80
#